data_AF-A0A540X0Z9-F1
#
_entry.id   AF-A0A540X0Z9-F1
#
_cell.length_a   1.000
_cell.length_b   1.000
_cell.length_c   1.000
_cell.angle_alpha   90.00
_cell.angle_beta   90.00
_cell.angle_gamma   90.00
#
_symmetry.space_group_name_H-M   'P 1'
#
loop_
_entity.id
_entity.type
_entity.pdbx_description
1 polymer ?
#
loop_
_entity_poly.entity_id
_entity_poly.type
_entity_poly.pdbx_seq_one_letter_code
_entity_poly.pdbx_strand_id
1 'polypeptide(L)'
;MDDVRGLPAEVVRHGRARAREAGAAISFLHRQLSREGIERIGPQARAAPGIGVSGEAFRAARASKMEMPGDGAGVGLASAEGRRGVPRVARPSASGLRDAEARRGGGWGARVGGHVAACAEAGNLQAVYAGDVTEALHSYLERAAECFARQEEEEAFGAVMDAWRECRASELVLFAQELEARLDSTHAGREGASAEARRAARDLARGLGAQGQPREVEARLDALLDCLPDPRYIPGLLAIARLPSAEEPQRVLRLCAALRHVGPPFDVEPLEALYERMRPEAWASAARLSFVISLGRDWVPRELDAKAGELLAALWEALRVRAEKESRNASIRETWLPRVYANPEDDDVRLVMADQLLETGDPLGEFIVLQCSPTPDEERIDELLATHLRSWEMPLGGHIDSGATRFERGFPVAVRMAKEAASLILPEPGPAWSTVREIDWATVAWSVVHAQWLAHPHLRGVTRMRRVEPYWARLMGQPPSVSRLELWGSVAAQVFRTPALGDVFDRLALWPNLTWLELHAGHEEDVSLCATSTLATKLERFDATLPGVWMLTVRPGDKVPIEVTLASARAVESFWGLLSAAEGFGKRGLRVRCHRDVDAARLNADRWSMSRFSHVEWVSMSALR
;
A
#
# COMPACT_ATOMS: atom_id res chain seq x y z
N MET A 1 -6.49 -2.70 -37.39
CA MET A 1 -5.62 -1.51 -37.35
C MET A 1 -6.01 -0.63 -38.50
N ASP A 2 -6.86 0.37 -38.24
CA ASP A 2 -7.10 1.58 -39.03
C ASP A 2 -8.40 2.20 -38.50
N ASP A 3 -8.36 2.90 -37.36
CA ASP A 3 -9.22 4.08 -37.11
C ASP A 3 -8.91 4.78 -35.77
N VAL A 4 -7.82 5.56 -35.69
CA VAL A 4 -7.68 6.62 -34.67
C VAL A 4 -6.86 7.78 -35.23
N ARG A 5 -7.48 8.59 -36.10
CA ARG A 5 -6.99 9.95 -36.42
C ARG A 5 -8.18 10.89 -36.55
N GLY A 6 -8.62 11.48 -35.44
CA GLY A 6 -9.79 12.35 -35.45
C GLY A 6 -9.96 13.32 -34.28
N LEU A 7 -8.90 13.71 -33.57
CA LEU A 7 -9.02 14.83 -32.61
C LEU A 7 -8.56 16.14 -33.26
N PRO A 8 -9.40 17.20 -33.25
CA PRO A 8 -9.05 18.50 -33.83
C PRO A 8 -7.82 19.09 -33.16
N ALA A 9 -6.89 19.64 -33.96
CA ALA A 9 -5.67 20.27 -33.48
C ALA A 9 -5.90 21.42 -32.46
N GLU A 10 -7.11 21.99 -32.42
CA GLU A 10 -7.51 22.98 -31.43
C GLU A 10 -7.64 22.42 -30.01
N VAL A 11 -8.10 21.18 -29.84
CA VAL A 11 -8.26 20.53 -28.52
C VAL A 11 -6.88 20.26 -27.90
N VAL A 12 -5.92 19.83 -28.72
CA VAL A 12 -4.53 19.59 -28.28
C VAL A 12 -3.82 20.92 -27.96
N ARG A 13 -4.10 22.00 -28.69
CA ARG A 13 -3.57 23.34 -28.35
C ARG A 13 -4.14 23.89 -27.06
N HIS A 14 -5.46 23.74 -26.83
CA HIS A 14 -6.11 24.20 -25.61
C HIS A 14 -5.62 23.44 -24.37
N GLY A 15 -5.39 22.13 -24.49
CA GLY A 15 -4.80 21.33 -23.40
C GLY A 15 -3.37 21.76 -23.04
N ARG A 16 -2.53 22.04 -24.05
CA ARG A 16 -1.15 22.53 -23.81
C ARG A 16 -1.10 23.95 -23.25
N ALA A 17 -2.05 24.82 -23.60
CA ALA A 17 -2.15 26.16 -23.04
C ALA A 17 -2.53 26.12 -21.54
N ARG A 18 -3.55 25.33 -21.18
CA ARG A 18 -3.96 25.15 -19.77
C ARG A 18 -2.88 24.51 -18.90
N ALA A 19 -2.14 23.54 -19.42
CA ALA A 19 -1.01 22.94 -18.70
C ALA A 19 0.13 23.95 -18.41
N ARG A 20 0.37 24.90 -19.33
CA ARG A 20 1.35 25.98 -19.14
C ARG A 20 0.87 27.04 -18.14
N GLU A 21 -0.40 27.39 -18.15
CA GLU A 21 -1.00 28.29 -17.14
C GLU A 21 -0.97 27.68 -15.75
N ALA A 22 -1.28 26.39 -15.61
CA ALA A 22 -1.19 25.67 -14.33
C ALA A 22 0.26 25.64 -13.79
N GLY A 23 1.26 25.36 -14.64
CA GLY A 23 2.67 25.41 -14.26
C GLY A 23 3.16 26.81 -13.83
N ALA A 24 2.65 27.87 -14.47
CA ALA A 24 2.95 29.24 -14.12
C ALA A 24 2.31 29.65 -12.78
N ALA A 25 1.08 29.23 -12.50
CA ALA A 25 0.39 29.48 -11.24
C ALA A 25 1.08 28.80 -10.03
N ILE A 26 1.51 27.54 -10.20
CA ILE A 26 2.26 26.81 -9.16
C ILE A 26 3.61 27.50 -8.86
N SER A 27 4.32 27.92 -9.91
CA SER A 27 5.59 28.65 -9.76
C SER A 27 5.42 30.04 -9.15
N PHE A 28 4.25 30.66 -9.29
CA PHE A 28 3.91 31.94 -8.66
C PHE A 28 3.62 31.77 -7.17
N LEU A 29 2.81 30.77 -6.79
CA LEU A 29 2.51 30.43 -5.39
C LEU A 29 3.77 30.05 -4.60
N HIS A 30 4.67 29.27 -5.20
CA HIS A 30 5.95 28.90 -4.54
C HIS A 30 6.85 30.13 -4.28
N ARG A 31 6.80 31.14 -5.15
CA ARG A 31 7.55 32.40 -4.98
C ARG A 31 6.90 33.33 -3.96
N GLN A 32 5.57 33.36 -3.87
CA GLN A 32 4.87 34.12 -2.83
C GLN A 32 5.12 33.56 -1.43
N LEU A 33 5.02 32.24 -1.25
CA LEU A 33 5.29 31.59 0.03
C LEU A 33 6.77 31.75 0.47
N SER A 34 7.70 31.76 -0.49
CA SER A 34 9.12 32.05 -0.20
C SER A 34 9.37 33.52 0.17
N ARG A 35 8.57 34.46 -0.34
CA ARG A 35 8.66 35.89 0.02
C ARG A 35 8.05 36.18 1.38
N GLU A 36 6.88 35.63 1.67
CA GLU A 36 6.21 35.81 2.97
C GLU A 36 6.96 35.13 4.13
N GLY A 37 7.71 34.06 3.85
CA GLY A 37 8.61 33.43 4.83
C GLY A 37 9.86 34.27 5.16
N ILE A 38 10.28 35.18 4.28
CA ILE A 38 11.47 36.02 4.46
C ILE A 38 11.11 37.37 5.09
N GLU A 39 9.91 37.92 4.84
CA GLU A 39 9.49 39.21 5.40
C GLU A 39 8.98 39.14 6.85
N ARG A 40 8.71 37.94 7.40
CA ARG A 40 8.35 37.78 8.83
C ARG A 40 9.53 37.77 9.79
N ILE A 41 10.77 37.88 9.32
CA ILE A 41 11.96 37.93 10.17
C ILE A 41 12.63 39.31 10.06
N GLY A 42 12.12 40.25 10.86
CA GLY A 42 12.83 41.46 11.32
C GLY A 42 11.87 42.65 11.62
N PRO A 43 12.18 43.59 12.55
CA PRO A 43 13.31 43.70 13.47
C PRO A 43 12.85 43.89 14.95
N GLN A 44 13.02 42.88 15.80
CA GLN A 44 12.95 43.05 17.27
C GLN A 44 14.17 42.41 17.92
N ALA A 45 15.35 43.00 17.71
CA ALA A 45 16.56 42.68 18.48
C ALA A 45 17.62 43.77 18.31
N ARG A 46 17.33 45.00 18.74
CA ARG A 46 18.37 46.02 18.99
C ARG A 46 17.99 46.89 20.18
N ALA A 47 18.20 46.38 21.38
CA ALA A 47 18.49 47.18 22.58
C ALA A 47 18.87 46.27 23.76
N ALA A 48 20.17 45.98 23.92
CA ALA A 48 20.86 45.87 25.21
C ALA A 48 22.34 45.52 24.96
N PRO A 49 23.30 46.16 25.67
CA PRO A 49 24.72 46.00 25.41
C PRO A 49 25.38 44.90 26.25
N GLY A 50 26.41 44.28 25.67
CA GLY A 50 27.52 43.68 26.41
C GLY A 50 27.30 42.26 26.91
N ILE A 51 27.94 41.30 26.25
CA ILE A 51 28.82 40.27 26.83
C ILE A 51 29.50 39.62 25.62
N GLY A 52 30.82 39.79 25.52
CA GLY A 52 31.63 39.11 24.52
C GLY A 52 31.91 37.68 24.96
N VAL A 53 31.77 36.72 24.04
CA VAL A 53 32.46 35.43 24.12
C VAL A 53 32.89 35.01 22.72
N SER A 54 34.13 34.57 22.65
CA SER A 54 34.95 34.22 21.50
C SER A 54 34.41 33.07 20.65
N GLY A 55 34.71 33.15 19.34
CA GLY A 55 34.46 32.08 18.39
C GLY A 55 35.42 30.91 18.56
N GLU A 56 34.89 29.76 18.95
CA GLU A 56 35.52 28.44 18.80
C GLU A 56 34.47 27.33 18.98
N ALA A 57 33.45 27.28 18.12
CA ALA A 57 32.40 26.25 18.21
C ALA A 57 31.77 25.84 16.86
N PHE A 58 32.53 25.88 15.76
CA PHE A 58 32.01 25.48 14.44
C PHE A 58 32.87 24.47 13.66
N ARG A 59 33.80 23.75 14.32
CA ARG A 59 34.64 22.72 13.67
C ARG A 59 34.54 21.30 14.23
N ALA A 60 33.62 21.00 15.13
CA ALA A 60 33.48 19.65 15.68
C ALA A 60 32.06 19.08 15.52
N ALA A 61 31.63 18.85 14.28
CA ALA A 61 30.43 18.05 13.99
C ALA A 61 30.47 17.40 12.60
N ARG A 62 31.65 16.90 12.18
CA ARG A 62 31.77 16.09 10.96
C ARG A 62 32.89 15.05 11.07
N ALA A 63 32.88 14.26 12.14
CA ALA A 63 33.60 12.99 12.22
C ALA A 63 33.11 12.23 13.46
N SER A 64 32.29 11.21 13.26
CA SER A 64 32.36 9.94 14.00
C SER A 64 31.29 8.98 13.50
N LYS A 65 31.75 7.97 12.77
CA LYS A 65 31.08 6.75 12.35
C LYS A 65 31.85 5.63 13.04
N MET A 66 31.13 4.62 13.54
CA MET A 66 31.61 3.37 14.16
C MET A 66 32.26 3.47 15.55
N GLU A 67 31.59 2.92 16.56
CA GLU A 67 32.02 1.68 17.25
C GLU A 67 30.91 1.23 18.22
N MET A 68 30.60 -0.07 18.19
CA MET A 68 29.76 -0.76 19.17
C MET A 68 30.68 -1.55 20.11
N PRO A 69 30.38 -1.58 21.42
CA PRO A 69 30.65 -2.80 22.19
C PRO A 69 29.46 -3.24 23.04
N GLY A 70 29.13 -4.53 22.89
CA GLY A 70 29.25 -5.55 23.95
C GLY A 70 28.58 -5.35 25.31
N ASP A 71 27.62 -6.25 25.57
CA ASP A 71 27.28 -6.92 26.82
C ASP A 71 26.78 -6.15 28.06
N GLY A 72 25.54 -6.50 28.44
CA GLY A 72 25.30 -7.16 29.74
C GLY A 72 24.59 -6.34 30.82
N ALA A 73 23.28 -6.56 30.98
CA ALA A 73 22.63 -6.81 32.28
C ALA A 73 21.14 -7.09 32.09
N GLY A 74 20.71 -8.27 32.53
CA GLY A 74 19.33 -8.75 32.41
C GLY A 74 18.36 -8.09 33.40
N VAL A 75 17.10 -8.06 33.00
CA VAL A 75 15.95 -7.98 33.91
C VAL A 75 14.94 -9.01 33.41
N GLY A 76 14.69 -10.01 34.25
CA GLY A 76 13.73 -11.06 33.98
C GLY A 76 12.31 -10.56 34.15
N LEU A 77 11.43 -10.95 33.22
CA LEU A 77 9.99 -10.96 33.43
C LEU A 77 9.45 -12.31 32.98
N ALA A 78 8.90 -13.02 33.96
CA ALA A 78 8.17 -14.25 33.79
C ALA A 78 6.89 -13.99 32.98
N SER A 79 6.61 -14.86 32.02
CA SER A 79 5.26 -15.01 31.46
C SER A 79 4.97 -16.48 31.31
N ALA A 80 3.95 -16.92 32.04
CA ALA A 80 3.46 -18.27 32.09
C ALA A 80 2.63 -18.59 30.83
N GLU A 81 3.07 -19.66 30.19
CA GLU A 81 2.38 -20.74 29.48
C GLU A 81 0.90 -20.62 29.08
N GLY A 82 0.65 -21.01 27.82
CA GLY A 82 -0.67 -21.42 27.36
C GLY A 82 -0.81 -21.66 25.86
N ARG A 83 0.06 -22.47 25.21
CA ARG A 83 -0.24 -22.98 23.85
C ARG A 83 0.10 -24.46 23.68
N ARG A 84 -0.93 -25.19 23.25
CA ARG A 84 -0.97 -26.63 22.94
C ARG A 84 -0.06 -26.97 21.76
N GLY A 85 0.61 -28.12 21.86
CA GLY A 85 1.58 -28.63 20.89
C GLY A 85 0.96 -29.21 19.62
N VAL A 86 1.72 -29.09 18.53
CA VAL A 86 1.60 -29.85 17.29
C VAL A 86 3.00 -30.39 16.97
N PRO A 87 3.17 -31.67 16.58
CA PRO A 87 4.49 -32.29 16.44
C PRO A 87 5.22 -31.84 15.17
N ARG A 88 6.51 -31.55 15.33
CA ARG A 88 7.46 -31.15 14.30
C ARG A 88 7.99 -32.39 13.57
N VAL A 89 7.74 -32.48 12.26
CA VAL A 89 8.36 -33.46 11.36
C VAL A 89 9.82 -33.06 11.11
N ALA A 90 10.73 -34.01 11.27
CA ALA A 90 12.17 -33.85 11.06
C ALA A 90 12.51 -33.63 9.57
N ARG A 91 13.32 -32.60 9.28
CA ARG A 91 14.03 -32.45 8.00
C ARG A 91 15.46 -32.96 8.15
N PRO A 92 16.00 -33.74 7.20
CA PRO A 92 17.40 -34.14 7.21
C PRO A 92 18.32 -33.04 6.70
N SER A 93 19.49 -32.97 7.33
CA SER A 93 20.64 -32.12 6.99
C SER A 93 21.35 -32.61 5.73
N ALA A 94 21.48 -31.74 4.72
CA ALA A 94 22.33 -31.95 3.57
C ALA A 94 23.72 -31.36 3.83
N SER A 95 24.68 -32.22 4.19
CA SER A 95 26.10 -31.91 4.23
C SER A 95 26.86 -33.05 3.53
N GLY A 96 27.49 -32.75 2.40
CA GLY A 96 28.45 -33.64 1.77
C GLY A 96 28.35 -33.63 0.25
N LEU A 97 29.20 -32.85 -0.42
CA LEU A 97 29.75 -33.10 -1.77
C LEU A 97 30.62 -31.91 -2.20
N ARG A 98 31.86 -31.89 -1.71
CA ARG A 98 33.00 -31.23 -2.36
C ARG A 98 34.21 -32.09 -2.06
N ASP A 99 34.59 -32.92 -3.02
CA ASP A 99 35.95 -33.44 -3.22
C ASP A 99 35.94 -34.46 -4.36
N ALA A 100 36.10 -33.97 -5.59
CA ALA A 100 36.67 -34.71 -6.72
C ALA A 100 36.73 -33.79 -7.94
N GLU A 101 37.87 -33.15 -8.18
CA GLU A 101 38.42 -32.92 -9.53
C GLU A 101 39.71 -32.10 -9.48
N ALA A 102 40.83 -32.78 -9.26
CA ALA A 102 42.15 -32.27 -9.58
C ALA A 102 43.01 -33.45 -10.03
N ARG A 103 42.93 -33.79 -11.32
CA ARG A 103 43.94 -34.53 -12.11
C ARG A 103 43.40 -34.81 -13.50
N ARG A 104 43.88 -34.06 -14.49
CA ARG A 104 44.40 -34.57 -15.78
C ARG A 104 44.69 -33.39 -16.71
N GLY A 105 45.97 -33.04 -16.80
CA GLY A 105 46.53 -32.44 -18.01
C GLY A 105 46.80 -33.55 -19.03
N GLY A 106 46.63 -33.24 -20.32
CA GLY A 106 46.95 -34.15 -21.42
C GLY A 106 46.73 -33.46 -22.77
N GLY A 107 47.79 -33.40 -23.57
CA GLY A 107 47.93 -32.56 -24.75
C GLY A 107 46.95 -32.83 -25.90
N TRP A 108 46.71 -31.78 -26.66
CA TRP A 108 46.04 -31.83 -27.96
C TRP A 108 47.08 -32.01 -29.06
N GLY A 109 47.04 -33.18 -29.70
CA GLY A 109 47.78 -33.50 -30.93
C GLY A 109 46.79 -34.03 -31.97
N ALA A 110 46.93 -33.51 -33.19
CA ALA A 110 46.02 -33.65 -34.31
C ALA A 110 45.57 -35.08 -34.68
N ARG A 111 44.31 -35.22 -35.13
CA ARG A 111 43.96 -36.14 -36.22
C ARG A 111 42.66 -35.74 -36.92
N VAL A 112 42.81 -35.44 -38.21
CA VAL A 112 41.74 -35.22 -39.19
C VAL A 112 41.27 -36.58 -39.70
N GLY A 113 39.94 -36.78 -39.80
CA GLY A 113 39.34 -37.86 -40.60
C GLY A 113 38.20 -38.61 -39.90
N GLY A 114 36.95 -38.21 -40.17
CA GLY A 114 35.76 -38.97 -39.75
C GLY A 114 34.46 -38.17 -39.79
N HIS A 115 34.11 -37.56 -40.92
CA HIS A 115 32.97 -36.64 -41.03
C HIS A 115 31.67 -37.22 -41.61
N VAL A 116 31.60 -38.54 -41.85
CA VAL A 116 30.41 -39.14 -42.51
C VAL A 116 29.63 -40.11 -41.61
N ALA A 117 30.22 -40.64 -40.53
CA ALA A 117 29.51 -41.49 -39.56
C ALA A 117 28.81 -40.70 -38.42
N ALA A 118 29.28 -39.49 -38.11
CA ALA A 118 28.75 -38.67 -37.02
C ALA A 118 27.38 -38.03 -37.33
N CYS A 119 27.01 -37.86 -38.61
CA CYS A 119 25.72 -37.29 -38.99
C CYS A 119 24.53 -38.25 -38.76
N ALA A 120 24.76 -39.57 -38.76
CA ALA A 120 23.71 -40.55 -38.51
C ALA A 120 23.42 -40.73 -37.00
N GLU A 121 24.43 -40.64 -36.13
CA GLU A 121 24.24 -40.66 -34.67
C GLU A 121 23.69 -39.32 -34.14
N ALA A 122 24.02 -38.18 -34.77
CA ALA A 122 23.45 -36.88 -34.42
C ALA A 122 21.93 -36.80 -34.68
N GLY A 123 21.44 -37.45 -35.75
CA GLY A 123 20.00 -37.52 -36.05
C GLY A 123 19.20 -38.35 -35.04
N ASN A 124 19.80 -39.40 -34.48
CA ASN A 124 19.13 -40.26 -33.50
C ASN A 124 19.11 -39.63 -32.09
N LEU A 125 20.15 -38.86 -31.73
CA LEU A 125 20.13 -38.03 -30.52
C LEU A 125 19.16 -36.86 -30.63
N GLN A 126 19.08 -36.18 -31.79
CA GLN A 126 18.09 -35.11 -32.00
C GLN A 126 16.64 -35.61 -31.87
N ALA A 127 16.34 -36.85 -32.28
CA ALA A 127 14.99 -37.41 -32.13
C ALA A 127 14.62 -37.71 -30.66
N VAL A 128 15.58 -38.17 -29.86
CA VAL A 128 15.37 -38.41 -28.41
C VAL A 128 15.23 -37.09 -27.66
N TYR A 129 16.07 -36.09 -27.96
CA TYR A 129 15.95 -34.74 -27.38
C TYR A 129 14.72 -33.97 -27.89
N ALA A 130 14.20 -34.27 -29.08
CA ALA A 130 12.98 -33.63 -29.59
C ALA A 130 11.73 -34.09 -28.83
N GLY A 131 11.68 -35.35 -28.39
CA GLY A 131 10.57 -35.87 -27.58
C GLY A 131 10.46 -35.16 -26.21
N ASP A 132 11.58 -35.00 -25.52
CA ASP A 132 11.63 -34.38 -24.19
C ASP A 132 11.22 -32.89 -24.20
N VAL A 133 11.60 -32.16 -25.25
CA VAL A 133 11.27 -30.72 -25.36
C VAL A 133 9.78 -30.50 -25.59
N THR A 134 9.13 -31.36 -26.36
CA THR A 134 7.69 -31.27 -26.61
C THR A 134 6.88 -31.54 -25.34
N GLU A 135 7.27 -32.54 -24.54
CA GLU A 135 6.61 -32.85 -23.28
C GLU A 135 6.76 -31.72 -22.26
N ALA A 136 7.95 -31.13 -22.13
CA ALA A 136 8.20 -29.98 -21.26
C ALA A 136 7.36 -28.77 -21.68
N LEU A 137 7.30 -28.44 -22.98
CA LEU A 137 6.47 -27.36 -23.51
C LEU A 137 4.99 -27.54 -23.15
N HIS A 138 4.44 -28.73 -23.35
CA HIS A 138 3.05 -29.03 -22.99
C HIS A 138 2.82 -28.87 -21.50
N SER A 139 3.72 -29.41 -20.66
CA SER A 139 3.61 -29.28 -19.20
C SER A 139 3.60 -27.82 -18.74
N TYR A 140 4.40 -26.95 -19.36
CA TYR A 140 4.41 -25.52 -19.02
C TYR A 140 3.11 -24.82 -19.45
N LEU A 141 2.57 -25.12 -20.63
CA LEU A 141 1.32 -24.52 -21.10
C LEU A 141 0.10 -25.02 -20.32
N GLU A 142 0.05 -26.30 -19.95
CA GLU A 142 -0.97 -26.86 -19.06
C GLU A 142 -0.95 -26.18 -17.69
N ARG A 143 0.25 -26.02 -17.11
CA ARG A 143 0.43 -25.28 -15.86
C ARG A 143 0.01 -23.82 -15.99
N ALA A 144 0.35 -23.16 -17.09
CA ALA A 144 -0.06 -21.78 -17.34
C ALA A 144 -1.60 -21.67 -17.36
N ALA A 145 -2.29 -22.59 -18.04
CA ALA A 145 -3.75 -22.63 -18.09
C ALA A 145 -4.37 -22.89 -16.72
N GLU A 146 -3.82 -23.81 -15.93
CA GLU A 146 -4.26 -24.12 -14.57
C GLU A 146 -4.10 -22.92 -13.63
N CYS A 147 -2.91 -22.28 -13.61
CA CYS A 147 -2.66 -21.07 -12.82
C CYS A 147 -3.58 -19.93 -13.25
N PHE A 148 -3.78 -19.72 -14.55
CA PHE A 148 -4.67 -18.68 -15.05
C PHE A 148 -6.12 -18.90 -14.60
N ALA A 149 -6.61 -20.15 -14.63
CA ALA A 149 -7.93 -20.52 -14.13
C ALA A 149 -8.09 -20.28 -12.62
N ARG A 150 -7.01 -20.48 -11.84
CA ARG A 150 -6.95 -20.17 -10.40
C ARG A 150 -6.78 -18.68 -10.08
N GLN A 151 -6.69 -17.82 -11.10
CA GLN A 151 -6.39 -16.39 -10.97
C GLN A 151 -4.97 -16.09 -10.45
N GLU A 152 -4.05 -17.06 -10.56
CA GLU A 152 -2.62 -16.96 -10.28
C GLU A 152 -1.89 -16.45 -11.53
N GLU A 153 -2.22 -15.22 -11.95
CA GLU A 153 -1.74 -14.68 -13.25
C GLU A 153 -0.22 -14.50 -13.30
N GLU A 154 0.45 -14.27 -12.16
CA GLU A 154 1.92 -14.15 -12.12
C GLU A 154 2.61 -15.50 -12.36
N GLU A 155 2.09 -16.56 -11.76
CA GLU A 155 2.54 -17.94 -11.96
C GLU A 155 2.25 -18.41 -13.38
N ALA A 156 1.07 -18.04 -13.93
CA ALA A 156 0.74 -18.28 -15.32
C ALA A 156 1.73 -17.59 -16.27
N PHE A 157 2.08 -16.32 -16.00
CA PHE A 157 3.10 -15.60 -16.77
C PHE A 157 4.46 -16.30 -16.68
N GLY A 158 4.88 -16.73 -15.47
CA GLY A 158 6.11 -17.49 -15.29
C GLY A 158 6.14 -18.77 -16.14
N ALA A 159 5.06 -19.54 -16.15
CA ALA A 159 4.94 -20.77 -16.94
C ALA A 159 4.95 -20.50 -18.46
N VAL A 160 4.33 -19.41 -18.93
CA VAL A 160 4.43 -18.97 -20.33
C VAL A 160 5.87 -18.61 -20.70
N MET A 161 6.60 -17.94 -19.80
CA MET A 161 8.01 -17.60 -20.03
C MET A 161 8.89 -18.85 -20.11
N ASP A 162 8.62 -19.87 -19.31
CA ASP A 162 9.31 -21.16 -19.38
C ASP A 162 8.97 -21.91 -20.67
N ALA A 163 7.70 -21.95 -21.09
CA ALA A 163 7.29 -22.48 -22.39
C ALA A 163 8.03 -21.80 -23.55
N TRP A 164 8.15 -20.46 -23.50
CA TRP A 164 8.92 -19.72 -24.50
C TRP A 164 10.41 -20.09 -24.47
N ARG A 165 11.00 -20.34 -23.29
CA ARG A 165 12.43 -20.72 -23.20
C ARG A 165 12.72 -22.05 -23.89
N GLU A 166 11.76 -22.97 -23.88
CA GLU A 166 11.89 -24.29 -24.51
C GLU A 166 11.76 -24.25 -26.05
N CYS A 167 10.76 -23.52 -26.59
CA CYS A 167 10.45 -23.57 -28.02
C CYS A 167 10.81 -22.30 -28.81
N ARG A 168 10.92 -21.15 -28.13
CA ARG A 168 11.14 -19.81 -28.71
C ARG A 168 10.07 -19.34 -29.71
N ALA A 169 8.87 -19.93 -29.69
CA ALA A 169 7.78 -19.56 -30.60
C ALA A 169 7.37 -18.08 -30.44
N SER A 170 7.14 -17.38 -31.56
CA SER A 170 6.77 -15.95 -31.54
C SER A 170 5.37 -15.71 -30.97
N GLU A 171 4.47 -16.67 -31.11
CA GLU A 171 3.11 -16.65 -30.58
C GLU A 171 3.11 -16.57 -29.05
N LEU A 172 4.06 -17.22 -28.38
CA LEU A 172 4.23 -17.14 -26.93
C LEU A 172 4.73 -15.77 -26.48
N VAL A 173 5.57 -15.11 -27.28
CA VAL A 173 6.02 -13.74 -27.00
C VAL A 173 4.84 -12.78 -27.04
N LEU A 174 3.96 -12.90 -28.04
CA LEU A 174 2.76 -12.08 -28.17
C LEU A 174 1.80 -12.30 -27.00
N PHE A 175 1.57 -13.56 -26.60
CA PHE A 175 0.73 -13.86 -25.45
C PHE A 175 1.33 -13.34 -24.14
N ALA A 176 2.64 -13.52 -23.93
CA ALA A 176 3.33 -13.00 -22.75
C ALA A 176 3.22 -11.48 -22.64
N GLN A 177 3.34 -10.76 -23.76
CA GLN A 177 3.17 -9.30 -23.79
C GLN A 177 1.75 -8.87 -23.39
N GLU A 178 0.72 -9.53 -23.90
CA GLU A 178 -0.67 -9.22 -23.55
C GLU A 178 -0.97 -9.56 -22.08
N LEU A 179 -0.52 -10.73 -21.60
CA LEU A 179 -0.67 -11.14 -20.21
C LEU A 179 0.08 -10.21 -19.25
N GLU A 180 1.27 -9.73 -19.64
CA GLU A 180 2.02 -8.74 -18.87
C GLU A 180 1.28 -7.39 -18.81
N ALA A 181 0.77 -6.89 -19.94
CA ALA A 181 0.01 -5.65 -20.00
C ALA A 181 -1.22 -5.69 -19.10
N ARG A 182 -1.90 -6.85 -19.06
CA ARG A 182 -2.99 -7.12 -18.14
C ARG A 182 -2.56 -7.18 -16.67
N LEU A 183 -1.45 -7.84 -16.37
CA LEU A 183 -0.93 -7.87 -15.00
C LEU A 183 -0.59 -6.45 -14.51
N ASP A 184 -0.05 -5.60 -15.37
CA ASP A 184 0.24 -4.20 -15.03
C ASP A 184 -1.01 -3.39 -14.71
N SER A 185 -2.09 -3.59 -15.47
CA SER A 185 -3.34 -2.87 -15.25
C SER A 185 -4.07 -3.33 -13.98
N THR A 186 -4.02 -4.64 -13.68
CA THR A 186 -4.69 -5.24 -12.52
C THR A 186 -3.89 -5.11 -11.22
N HIS A 187 -2.56 -5.10 -11.30
CA HIS A 187 -1.67 -5.07 -10.13
C HIS A 187 -1.02 -3.69 -9.90
N ALA A 188 -1.53 -2.62 -10.52
CA ALA A 188 -1.11 -1.26 -10.25
C ALA A 188 -1.26 -0.95 -8.74
N GLY A 189 -0.14 -0.97 -8.01
CA GLY A 189 -0.09 -0.75 -6.55
C GLY A 189 0.12 -1.99 -5.67
N ARG A 190 0.26 -3.20 -6.24
CA ARG A 190 0.73 -4.37 -5.47
C ARG A 190 2.26 -4.41 -5.43
N GLU A 191 2.80 -4.30 -4.22
CA GLU A 191 4.21 -4.55 -3.89
C GLU A 191 4.44 -6.05 -3.64
N GLY A 192 5.59 -6.56 -4.06
CA GLY A 192 5.94 -7.97 -3.99
C GLY A 192 7.14 -8.30 -4.88
N ALA A 193 7.95 -9.29 -4.47
CA ALA A 193 9.21 -9.62 -5.12
C ALA A 193 9.06 -9.99 -6.61
N SER A 194 7.98 -10.68 -6.98
CA SER A 194 7.67 -11.02 -8.37
C SER A 194 7.32 -9.79 -9.21
N ALA A 195 6.40 -8.93 -8.73
CA ALA A 195 6.08 -7.67 -9.37
C ALA A 195 7.30 -6.73 -9.47
N GLU A 196 8.15 -6.67 -8.45
CA GLU A 196 9.42 -5.94 -8.47
C GLU A 196 10.41 -6.51 -9.48
N ALA A 197 10.59 -7.83 -9.55
CA ALA A 197 11.44 -8.46 -10.53
C ALA A 197 10.96 -8.19 -11.97
N ARG A 198 9.64 -8.23 -12.20
CA ARG A 198 9.04 -7.88 -13.50
C ARG A 198 9.24 -6.41 -13.84
N ARG A 199 9.02 -5.49 -12.89
CA ARG A 199 9.32 -4.06 -13.05
C ARG A 199 10.79 -3.83 -13.33
N ALA A 200 11.70 -4.45 -12.58
CA ALA A 200 13.14 -4.35 -12.76
C ALA A 200 13.57 -4.87 -14.14
N ALA A 201 13.03 -6.01 -14.60
CA ALA A 201 13.28 -6.52 -15.95
C ALA A 201 12.78 -5.55 -17.02
N ARG A 202 11.60 -4.95 -16.84
CA ARG A 202 11.05 -3.96 -17.76
C ARG A 202 11.85 -2.65 -17.77
N ASP A 203 12.25 -2.16 -16.61
CA ASP A 203 13.04 -0.94 -16.49
C ASP A 203 14.46 -1.14 -17.03
N LEU A 204 15.03 -2.34 -16.86
CA LEU A 204 16.25 -2.75 -17.54
C LEU A 204 16.04 -2.77 -19.06
N ALA A 205 14.97 -3.40 -19.56
CA ALA A 205 14.63 -3.45 -20.98
C ALA A 205 14.45 -2.04 -21.60
N ARG A 206 13.70 -1.16 -20.93
CA ARG A 206 13.53 0.25 -21.32
C ARG A 206 14.85 1.01 -21.27
N GLY A 207 15.65 0.76 -20.24
CA GLY A 207 16.94 1.40 -20.02
C GLY A 207 17.99 1.02 -21.07
N LEU A 208 17.95 -0.20 -21.62
CA LEU A 208 18.90 -0.63 -22.66
C LEU A 208 18.81 0.25 -23.91
N GLY A 209 17.61 0.72 -24.29
CA GLY A 209 17.41 1.59 -25.46
C GLY A 209 17.61 3.10 -25.21
N ALA A 210 17.78 3.52 -23.95
CA ALA A 210 17.95 4.93 -23.61
C ALA A 210 19.38 5.40 -23.91
N GLN A 211 19.52 6.65 -24.40
CA GLN A 211 20.83 7.29 -24.51
C GLN A 211 21.41 7.46 -23.10
N GLY A 212 22.41 6.65 -22.78
CA GLY A 212 23.13 6.67 -21.51
C GLY A 212 24.62 6.82 -21.71
N GLN A 213 25.35 7.05 -20.62
CA GLN A 213 26.80 7.03 -20.70
C GLN A 213 27.27 5.62 -21.11
N PRO A 214 28.35 5.49 -21.91
CA PRO A 214 28.91 4.20 -22.33
C PRO A 214 29.01 3.14 -21.22
N ARG A 215 29.44 3.54 -20.02
CA ARG A 215 29.59 2.68 -18.84
C ARG A 215 28.27 2.16 -18.27
N GLU A 216 27.20 2.96 -18.35
CA GLU A 216 25.87 2.56 -17.87
C GLU A 216 25.27 1.48 -18.78
N VAL A 217 25.48 1.59 -20.10
CA VAL A 217 25.04 0.56 -21.06
C VAL A 217 25.75 -0.75 -20.79
N GLU A 218 27.07 -0.73 -20.54
CA GLU A 218 27.83 -1.94 -20.19
C GLU A 218 27.35 -2.57 -18.88
N ALA A 219 27.14 -1.78 -17.83
CA ALA A 219 26.61 -2.27 -16.57
C ALA A 219 25.21 -2.90 -16.72
N ARG A 220 24.36 -2.34 -17.59
CA ARG A 220 23.04 -2.91 -17.91
C ARG A 220 23.14 -4.22 -18.70
N LEU A 221 24.07 -4.33 -19.64
CA LEU A 221 24.32 -5.58 -20.37
C LEU A 221 24.85 -6.67 -19.44
N ASP A 222 25.76 -6.34 -18.52
CA ASP A 222 26.29 -7.27 -17.53
C ASP A 222 25.16 -7.73 -16.58
N ALA A 223 24.32 -6.81 -16.08
CA ALA A 223 23.16 -7.15 -15.24
C ALA A 223 22.14 -8.07 -15.95
N LEU A 224 21.96 -7.92 -17.27
CA LEU A 224 21.09 -8.79 -18.06
C LEU A 224 21.62 -10.23 -18.12
N LEU A 225 22.93 -10.42 -18.19
CA LEU A 225 23.54 -11.75 -18.23
C LEU A 225 23.36 -12.54 -16.92
N ASP A 226 23.13 -11.83 -15.82
CA ASP A 226 22.79 -12.42 -14.51
C ASP A 226 21.29 -12.77 -14.39
N CYS A 227 20.46 -12.32 -15.33
CA CYS A 227 19.01 -12.59 -15.36
C CYS A 227 18.68 -13.84 -16.18
N LEU A 228 17.50 -14.42 -16.00
CA LEU A 228 17.02 -15.48 -16.91
C LEU A 228 16.74 -14.92 -18.31
N PRO A 229 16.88 -15.73 -19.39
CA PRO A 229 16.53 -15.31 -20.74
C PRO A 229 15.08 -14.81 -20.82
N ASP A 230 14.90 -13.64 -21.43
CA ASP A 230 13.61 -12.96 -21.52
C ASP A 230 13.51 -12.16 -22.85
N PRO A 231 12.45 -12.37 -23.65
CA PRO A 231 12.31 -11.75 -24.95
C PRO A 231 12.11 -10.23 -24.86
N ARG A 232 11.71 -9.70 -23.69
CA ARG A 232 11.51 -8.25 -23.48
C ARG A 232 12.81 -7.46 -23.62
N TYR A 233 13.96 -8.10 -23.47
CA TYR A 233 15.25 -7.43 -23.65
C TYR A 233 15.59 -7.17 -25.12
N ILE A 234 15.01 -7.92 -26.07
CA ILE A 234 15.37 -7.85 -27.49
C ILE A 234 15.25 -6.42 -28.07
N PRO A 235 14.13 -5.69 -27.92
CA PRO A 235 14.02 -4.33 -28.46
C PRO A 235 15.10 -3.39 -27.92
N GLY A 236 15.46 -3.51 -26.63
CA GLY A 236 16.51 -2.73 -26.00
C GLY A 236 17.91 -3.08 -26.54
N LEU A 237 18.21 -4.37 -26.70
CA LEU A 237 19.47 -4.84 -27.29
C LEU A 237 19.62 -4.38 -28.75
N LEU A 238 18.55 -4.44 -29.54
CA LEU A 238 18.55 -3.95 -30.92
C LEU A 238 18.64 -2.42 -31.00
N ALA A 239 18.10 -1.69 -30.02
CA ALA A 239 18.30 -0.24 -29.91
C ALA A 239 19.77 0.11 -29.60
N ILE A 240 20.46 -0.66 -28.76
CA ILE A 240 21.91 -0.49 -28.52
C ILE A 240 22.68 -0.65 -29.83
N ALA A 241 22.35 -1.63 -30.67
CA ALA A 241 23.03 -1.85 -31.96
C ALA A 241 22.96 -0.65 -32.91
N ARG A 242 21.96 0.23 -32.75
CA ARG A 242 21.77 1.46 -33.56
C ARG A 242 22.59 2.64 -33.04
N LEU A 243 23.18 2.57 -31.85
CA LEU A 243 23.98 3.67 -31.30
C LEU A 243 25.33 3.76 -32.01
N PRO A 244 25.85 4.97 -32.31
CA PRO A 244 27.20 5.13 -32.87
C PRO A 244 28.28 4.56 -31.95
N SER A 245 28.07 4.65 -30.63
CA SER A 245 28.99 4.10 -29.64
C SER A 245 29.03 2.56 -29.65
N ALA A 246 28.06 1.87 -30.26
CA ALA A 246 28.03 0.41 -30.29
C ALA A 246 29.21 -0.21 -31.08
N GLU A 247 29.90 0.56 -31.93
CA GLU A 247 31.07 0.11 -32.71
C GLU A 247 32.29 -0.24 -31.85
N GLU A 248 32.29 0.17 -30.58
CA GLU A 248 33.37 -0.13 -29.64
C GLU A 248 33.47 -1.64 -29.38
N PRO A 249 34.65 -2.29 -29.59
CA PRO A 249 34.78 -3.74 -29.55
C PRO A 249 34.22 -4.39 -28.29
N GLN A 250 34.49 -3.84 -27.10
CA GLN A 250 33.98 -4.40 -25.84
C GLN A 250 32.45 -4.38 -25.75
N ARG A 251 31.81 -3.34 -26.30
CA ARG A 251 30.34 -3.22 -26.30
C ARG A 251 29.71 -4.21 -27.27
N VAL A 252 30.31 -4.39 -28.46
CA VAL A 252 29.90 -5.44 -29.42
C VAL A 252 29.96 -6.82 -28.76
N LEU A 253 31.06 -7.13 -28.05
CA LEU A 253 31.22 -8.43 -27.40
C LEU A 253 30.14 -8.69 -26.34
N ARG A 254 29.82 -7.69 -25.50
CA ARG A 254 28.75 -7.79 -24.49
C ARG A 254 27.37 -7.88 -25.13
N LEU A 255 27.10 -7.08 -26.15
CA LEU A 255 25.85 -7.13 -26.89
C LEU A 255 25.63 -8.51 -27.53
N CYS A 256 26.68 -9.09 -28.15
CA CYS A 256 26.62 -10.44 -28.70
C CYS A 256 26.37 -11.50 -27.62
N ALA A 257 27.00 -11.36 -26.45
CA ALA A 257 26.76 -12.26 -25.32
C ALA A 257 25.29 -12.17 -24.85
N ALA A 258 24.77 -10.95 -24.71
CA ALA A 258 23.38 -10.71 -24.30
C ALA A 258 22.37 -11.25 -25.33
N LEU A 259 22.58 -11.02 -26.62
CA LEU A 259 21.70 -11.55 -27.68
C LEU A 259 21.73 -13.08 -27.75
N ARG A 260 22.89 -13.70 -27.53
CA ARG A 260 23.00 -15.17 -27.42
C ARG A 260 22.32 -15.71 -26.17
N HIS A 261 22.42 -15.00 -25.06
CA HIS A 261 21.79 -15.35 -23.80
C HIS A 261 20.27 -15.32 -23.90
N VAL A 262 19.71 -14.26 -24.49
CA VAL A 262 18.26 -14.15 -24.71
C VAL A 262 17.79 -15.12 -25.79
N GLY A 263 18.54 -15.25 -26.88
CA GLY A 263 18.22 -16.09 -28.03
C GLY A 263 17.23 -15.45 -29.01
N PRO A 264 17.09 -16.03 -30.22
CA PRO A 264 16.08 -15.62 -31.21
C PRO A 264 14.64 -15.91 -30.74
N PRO A 265 13.60 -15.31 -31.36
CA PRO A 265 13.67 -14.43 -32.54
C PRO A 265 14.16 -13.01 -32.24
N PHE A 266 14.98 -12.45 -33.11
CA PHE A 266 15.26 -11.00 -33.13
C PHE A 266 15.53 -10.54 -34.56
N ASP A 267 15.16 -9.29 -34.85
CA ASP A 267 15.44 -8.64 -36.13
C ASP A 267 16.96 -8.44 -36.31
N VAL A 268 17.50 -8.96 -37.41
CA VAL A 268 18.93 -8.91 -37.72
C VAL A 268 19.34 -7.62 -38.43
N GLU A 269 18.41 -6.84 -38.98
CA GLU A 269 18.71 -5.63 -39.74
C GLU A 269 19.54 -4.61 -38.91
N PRO A 270 19.23 -4.32 -37.63
CA PRO A 270 20.04 -3.42 -36.81
C PRO A 270 21.46 -3.95 -36.55
N LEU A 271 21.63 -5.28 -36.54
CA LEU A 271 22.91 -5.94 -36.31
C LEU A 271 23.78 -5.93 -37.56
N GLU A 272 23.17 -6.15 -38.73
CA GLU A 272 23.82 -6.01 -40.04
C GLU A 272 24.30 -4.58 -40.25
N ALA A 273 23.43 -3.60 -39.97
CA ALA A 273 23.81 -2.20 -40.03
C ALA A 273 24.97 -1.86 -39.08
N LEU A 274 25.03 -2.47 -37.89
CA LEU A 274 26.18 -2.33 -36.98
C LEU A 274 27.43 -2.96 -37.57
N TYR A 275 27.33 -4.18 -38.12
CA TYR A 275 28.45 -4.90 -38.72
C TYR A 275 29.11 -4.09 -39.85
N GLU A 276 28.32 -3.49 -40.73
CA GLU A 276 28.82 -2.67 -41.85
C GLU A 276 29.56 -1.39 -41.40
N ARG A 277 29.25 -0.86 -40.21
CA ARG A 277 29.95 0.32 -39.66
C ARG A 277 31.26 -0.04 -38.96
N MET A 278 31.49 -1.31 -38.61
CA MET A 278 32.68 -1.72 -37.86
C MET A 278 33.95 -1.56 -38.69
N ARG A 279 35.02 -1.06 -38.06
CA ARG A 279 36.33 -0.90 -38.69
C ARG A 279 37.12 -2.22 -38.75
N PRO A 280 38.09 -2.35 -39.68
CA PRO A 280 38.91 -3.56 -39.81
C PRO A 280 39.65 -3.99 -38.53
N GLU A 281 40.04 -3.04 -37.69
CA GLU A 281 40.77 -3.34 -36.44
C GLU A 281 39.90 -4.08 -35.40
N ALA A 282 38.58 -4.13 -35.59
CA ALA A 282 37.62 -4.79 -34.73
C ALA A 282 37.20 -6.20 -35.22
N TRP A 283 37.91 -6.80 -36.18
CA TRP A 283 37.50 -8.05 -36.83
C TRP A 283 37.17 -9.22 -35.89
N ALA A 284 37.85 -9.35 -34.75
CA ALA A 284 37.51 -10.39 -33.76
C ALA A 284 36.09 -10.22 -33.17
N SER A 285 35.66 -8.97 -32.95
CA SER A 285 34.31 -8.66 -32.47
C SER A 285 33.29 -8.75 -33.61
N ALA A 286 33.68 -8.36 -34.83
CA ALA A 286 32.86 -8.50 -36.04
C ALA A 286 32.53 -9.97 -36.32
N ALA A 287 33.49 -10.89 -36.16
CA ALA A 287 33.25 -12.33 -36.31
C ALA A 287 32.19 -12.87 -35.33
N ARG A 288 32.18 -12.39 -34.07
CA ARG A 288 31.13 -12.75 -33.11
C ARG A 288 29.77 -12.17 -33.48
N LEU A 289 29.74 -10.91 -33.95
CA LEU A 289 28.50 -10.29 -34.41
C LEU A 289 27.93 -11.01 -35.63
N SER A 290 28.77 -11.38 -36.59
CA SER A 290 28.39 -12.20 -37.75
C SER A 290 27.76 -13.53 -37.33
N PHE A 291 28.31 -14.20 -36.31
CA PHE A 291 27.70 -15.41 -35.75
C PHE A 291 26.33 -15.17 -35.11
N VAL A 292 26.12 -14.03 -34.44
CA VAL A 292 24.79 -13.68 -33.89
C VAL A 292 23.80 -13.32 -34.99
N ILE A 293 24.25 -12.65 -36.06
CA ILE A 293 23.44 -12.38 -37.25
C ILE A 293 23.02 -13.69 -37.90
N SER A 294 23.93 -14.65 -38.10
CA SER A 294 23.57 -15.97 -38.64
C SER A 294 22.62 -16.71 -37.70
N LEU A 295 22.84 -16.64 -36.37
CA LEU A 295 21.91 -17.23 -35.40
C LEU A 295 20.49 -16.68 -35.55
N GLY A 296 20.32 -15.37 -35.75
CA GLY A 296 19.01 -14.76 -35.95
C GLY A 296 18.42 -15.04 -37.34
N ARG A 297 19.25 -15.03 -38.40
CA ARG A 297 18.83 -15.22 -39.79
C ARG A 297 18.46 -16.66 -40.11
N ASP A 298 19.25 -17.60 -39.62
CA ASP A 298 19.06 -19.04 -39.83
C ASP A 298 18.09 -19.63 -38.81
N TRP A 299 17.58 -18.81 -37.88
CA TRP A 299 16.55 -19.24 -36.95
C TRP A 299 15.24 -19.48 -37.71
N VAL A 300 14.81 -20.74 -37.67
CA VAL A 300 13.50 -21.15 -38.12
C VAL A 300 12.59 -21.19 -36.90
N PRO A 301 11.47 -20.43 -36.90
CA PRO A 301 10.48 -20.54 -35.85
C PRO A 301 10.10 -22.01 -35.67
N ARG A 302 10.21 -22.52 -34.45
CA ARG A 302 9.59 -23.80 -34.12
C ARG A 302 8.10 -23.57 -34.11
N GLU A 303 7.42 -24.14 -35.09
CA GLU A 303 5.96 -24.20 -35.08
C GLU A 303 5.52 -24.95 -33.82
N LEU A 304 4.53 -24.40 -33.12
CA LEU A 304 3.86 -25.10 -32.04
C LEU A 304 3.17 -26.32 -32.66
N ASP A 305 3.37 -27.49 -32.05
CA ASP A 305 2.60 -28.67 -32.46
C ASP A 305 1.11 -28.46 -32.16
N ALA A 306 0.26 -29.36 -32.69
CA ALA A 306 -1.18 -29.23 -32.57
C ALA A 306 -1.64 -29.07 -31.11
N LYS A 307 -1.05 -29.83 -30.18
CA LYS A 307 -1.41 -29.77 -28.76
C LYS A 307 -0.98 -28.45 -28.10
N ALA A 308 0.24 -27.98 -28.35
CA ALA A 308 0.70 -26.70 -27.83
C ALA A 308 -0.10 -25.53 -28.41
N GLY A 309 -0.46 -25.60 -29.70
CA GLY A 309 -1.34 -24.64 -30.36
C GLY A 309 -2.73 -24.59 -29.73
N GLU A 310 -3.34 -25.75 -29.45
CA GLU A 310 -4.64 -25.84 -28.76
C GLU A 310 -4.59 -25.25 -27.34
N LEU A 311 -3.55 -25.56 -26.55
CA LEU A 311 -3.38 -25.01 -25.21
C LEU A 311 -3.20 -23.48 -25.22
N LEU A 312 -2.39 -22.96 -26.15
CA LEU A 312 -2.20 -21.52 -26.31
C LEU A 312 -3.48 -20.82 -26.78
N ALA A 313 -4.25 -21.43 -27.68
CA ALA A 313 -5.55 -20.92 -28.11
C ALA A 313 -6.56 -20.88 -26.95
N ALA A 314 -6.58 -21.91 -26.10
CA ALA A 314 -7.41 -21.94 -24.90
C ALA A 314 -7.02 -20.83 -23.90
N LEU A 315 -5.73 -20.55 -23.74
CA LEU A 315 -5.22 -19.44 -22.93
C LEU A 315 -5.66 -18.07 -23.48
N TRP A 316 -5.56 -17.85 -24.79
CA TRP A 316 -6.05 -16.63 -25.45
C TRP A 316 -7.55 -16.44 -25.24
N GLU A 317 -8.34 -17.50 -25.39
CA GLU A 317 -9.78 -17.45 -25.17
C GLU A 317 -10.13 -17.16 -23.71
N ALA A 318 -9.43 -17.80 -22.76
CA ALA A 318 -9.61 -17.51 -21.33
C ALA A 318 -9.28 -16.05 -20.99
N LEU A 319 -8.21 -15.51 -21.58
CA LEU A 319 -7.82 -14.10 -21.43
C LEU A 319 -8.90 -13.17 -21.96
N ARG A 320 -9.46 -13.45 -23.14
CA ARG A 320 -10.54 -12.67 -23.77
C ARG A 320 -11.82 -12.71 -22.95
N VAL A 321 -12.28 -13.90 -22.56
CA VAL A 321 -13.48 -14.08 -21.73
C VAL A 321 -13.36 -13.31 -20.42
N ARG A 322 -12.18 -13.35 -19.79
CA ARG A 322 -11.92 -12.60 -18.56
C ARG A 322 -11.92 -11.08 -18.78
N ALA A 323 -11.29 -10.60 -19.85
CA ALA A 323 -11.30 -9.18 -20.21
C ALA A 323 -12.73 -8.67 -20.49
N GLU A 324 -13.55 -9.46 -21.19
CA GLU A 324 -14.96 -9.14 -21.43
C GLU A 324 -15.76 -9.07 -20.12
N LYS A 325 -15.57 -10.04 -19.21
CA LYS A 325 -16.19 -10.05 -17.89
C LYS A 325 -15.80 -8.80 -17.08
N GLU A 326 -14.53 -8.45 -17.04
CA GLU A 326 -14.05 -7.26 -16.33
C GLU A 326 -14.57 -5.97 -16.94
N SER A 327 -14.64 -5.88 -18.27
CA SER A 327 -15.25 -4.75 -18.97
C SER A 327 -16.74 -4.59 -18.61
N ARG A 328 -17.50 -5.69 -18.57
CA ARG A 328 -18.90 -5.67 -18.09
C ARG A 328 -18.99 -5.22 -16.64
N ASN A 329 -18.15 -5.74 -15.75
CA ASN A 329 -18.12 -5.34 -14.34
C ASN A 329 -17.78 -3.86 -14.18
N ALA A 330 -16.83 -3.35 -14.96
CA ALA A 330 -16.48 -1.94 -14.96
C ALA A 330 -17.67 -1.07 -15.38
N SER A 331 -18.41 -1.46 -16.43
CA SER A 331 -19.62 -0.76 -16.87
C SER A 331 -20.75 -0.79 -15.84
N ILE A 332 -20.95 -1.93 -15.16
CA ILE A 332 -21.91 -2.05 -14.04
C ILE A 332 -21.51 -1.09 -12.91
N ARG A 333 -20.24 -1.10 -12.51
CA ARG A 333 -19.72 -0.21 -11.45
C ARG A 333 -19.84 1.26 -11.83
N GLU A 334 -19.51 1.64 -13.06
CA GLU A 334 -19.65 3.00 -13.57
C GLU A 334 -21.11 3.49 -13.51
N THR A 335 -22.06 2.58 -13.79
CA THR A 335 -23.50 2.88 -13.75
C THR A 335 -24.03 3.05 -12.32
N TRP A 336 -23.64 2.16 -11.40
CA TRP A 336 -24.29 2.05 -10.08
C TRP A 336 -23.55 2.73 -8.94
N LEU A 337 -22.21 2.75 -8.94
CA LEU A 337 -21.44 3.37 -7.86
C LEU A 337 -21.82 4.84 -7.62
N PRO A 338 -22.00 5.71 -8.64
CA PRO A 338 -22.43 7.08 -8.40
C PRO A 338 -23.76 7.19 -7.66
N ARG A 339 -24.70 6.25 -7.89
CA ARG A 339 -26.01 6.22 -7.22
C ARG A 339 -25.87 5.76 -5.77
N VAL A 340 -25.09 4.71 -5.52
CA VAL A 340 -24.77 4.25 -4.16
C VAL A 340 -24.08 5.35 -3.37
N TYR A 341 -23.12 6.06 -3.97
CA TYR A 341 -22.41 7.15 -3.28
C TYR A 341 -23.30 8.38 -3.05
N ALA A 342 -24.30 8.61 -3.91
CA ALA A 342 -25.28 9.66 -3.69
C ALA A 342 -26.20 9.35 -2.51
N ASN A 343 -26.62 8.09 -2.35
CA ASN A 343 -27.48 7.63 -1.26
C ASN A 343 -26.95 6.31 -0.63
N PRO A 344 -25.98 6.39 0.29
CA PRO A 344 -25.33 5.18 0.83
C PRO A 344 -26.27 4.31 1.67
N GLU A 345 -27.41 4.80 2.15
CA GLU A 345 -28.36 3.99 2.94
C GLU A 345 -29.36 3.19 2.10
N ASP A 346 -29.34 3.39 0.78
CA ASP A 346 -30.31 2.81 -0.16
C ASP A 346 -29.98 1.35 -0.47
N ASP A 347 -30.62 0.43 0.25
CA ASP A 347 -30.43 -1.00 0.05
C ASP A 347 -30.96 -1.46 -1.32
N ASP A 348 -31.99 -0.82 -1.86
CA ASP A 348 -32.57 -1.20 -3.16
C ASP A 348 -31.55 -0.95 -4.29
N VAL A 349 -30.88 0.20 -4.29
CA VAL A 349 -29.83 0.51 -5.27
C VAL A 349 -28.64 -0.46 -5.15
N ARG A 350 -28.27 -0.83 -3.92
CA ARG A 350 -27.18 -1.77 -3.64
C ARG A 350 -27.54 -3.17 -4.15
N LEU A 351 -28.75 -3.65 -3.90
CA LEU A 351 -29.21 -4.96 -4.33
C LEU A 351 -29.34 -5.06 -5.85
N VAL A 352 -29.80 -4.01 -6.55
CA VAL A 352 -29.83 -4.01 -8.03
C VAL A 352 -28.41 -4.08 -8.61
N MET A 353 -27.45 -3.35 -8.02
CA MET A 353 -26.05 -3.48 -8.40
C MET A 353 -25.53 -4.89 -8.13
N ALA A 354 -25.89 -5.48 -6.98
CA ALA A 354 -25.46 -6.81 -6.59
C ALA A 354 -25.96 -7.90 -7.54
N ASP A 355 -27.21 -7.83 -7.98
CA ASP A 355 -27.80 -8.76 -8.95
C ASP A 355 -27.03 -8.75 -10.27
N GLN A 356 -26.72 -7.57 -10.82
CA GLN A 356 -25.94 -7.46 -12.05
C GLN A 356 -24.50 -7.95 -11.90
N LEU A 357 -23.89 -7.70 -10.74
CA LEU A 357 -22.56 -8.23 -10.42
C LEU A 357 -22.56 -9.76 -10.26
N LEU A 358 -23.62 -10.33 -9.70
CA LEU A 358 -23.79 -11.79 -9.59
C LEU A 358 -23.95 -12.45 -10.96
N GLU A 359 -24.69 -11.83 -11.89
CA GLU A 359 -24.85 -12.32 -13.26
C GLU A 359 -23.52 -12.46 -14.01
N THR A 360 -22.56 -11.58 -13.71
CA THR A 360 -21.20 -11.67 -14.27
C THR A 360 -20.24 -12.48 -13.40
N GLY A 361 -20.66 -12.88 -12.20
CA GLY A 361 -19.87 -13.61 -11.21
C GLY A 361 -18.77 -12.75 -10.56
N ASP A 362 -19.03 -11.46 -10.33
CA ASP A 362 -18.21 -10.61 -9.46
C ASP A 362 -18.54 -10.91 -7.98
N PRO A 363 -17.55 -11.28 -7.16
CA PRO A 363 -17.78 -11.64 -5.75
C PRO A 363 -18.34 -10.49 -4.90
N LEU A 364 -18.20 -9.24 -5.34
CA LEU A 364 -18.80 -8.11 -4.63
C LEU A 364 -20.34 -8.18 -4.64
N GLY A 365 -20.95 -8.76 -5.67
CA GLY A 365 -22.39 -8.95 -5.72
C GLY A 365 -22.88 -9.91 -4.63
N GLU A 366 -22.23 -11.06 -4.49
CA GLU A 366 -22.50 -12.01 -3.40
C GLU A 366 -22.34 -11.34 -2.03
N PHE A 367 -21.26 -10.61 -1.85
CA PHE A 367 -20.95 -9.90 -0.61
C PHE A 367 -22.03 -8.88 -0.21
N ILE A 368 -22.52 -8.09 -1.16
CA ILE A 368 -23.62 -7.13 -0.91
C ILE A 368 -24.88 -7.87 -0.50
N VAL A 369 -25.30 -8.91 -1.24
CA VAL A 369 -26.52 -9.68 -0.94
C VAL A 369 -26.45 -10.27 0.47
N LEU A 370 -25.33 -10.89 0.83
CA LEU A 370 -25.14 -11.49 2.16
C LEU A 370 -25.25 -10.44 3.28
N GLN A 371 -24.61 -9.28 3.12
CA GLN A 371 -24.65 -8.22 4.15
C GLN A 371 -25.99 -7.45 4.20
N CYS A 372 -26.79 -7.46 3.14
CA CYS A 372 -28.13 -6.89 3.12
C CYS A 372 -29.22 -7.89 3.58
N SER A 373 -28.88 -9.17 3.69
CA SER A 373 -29.79 -10.21 4.19
C SER A 373 -30.16 -9.97 5.66
N PRO A 374 -31.41 -10.23 6.08
CA PRO A 374 -31.79 -10.20 7.50
C PRO A 374 -31.07 -11.29 8.32
N THR A 375 -30.56 -12.33 7.67
CA THR A 375 -29.80 -13.42 8.27
C THR A 375 -28.50 -13.59 7.47
N PRO A 376 -27.47 -12.78 7.76
CA PRO A 376 -26.19 -12.87 7.04
C PRO A 376 -25.47 -14.19 7.33
N ASP A 377 -24.84 -14.75 6.31
CA ASP A 377 -23.92 -15.88 6.45
C ASP A 377 -22.52 -15.33 6.78
N GLU A 378 -22.23 -15.20 8.07
CA GLU A 378 -20.99 -14.60 8.58
C GLU A 378 -19.74 -15.39 8.15
N GLU A 379 -19.82 -16.71 8.09
CA GLU A 379 -18.70 -17.55 7.66
C GLU A 379 -18.34 -17.26 6.21
N ARG A 380 -19.35 -17.17 5.33
CA ARG A 380 -19.13 -16.83 3.93
C ARG A 380 -18.66 -15.39 3.73
N ILE A 381 -19.17 -14.44 4.53
CA ILE A 381 -18.71 -13.03 4.54
C ILE A 381 -17.22 -12.95 4.89
N ASP A 382 -16.78 -13.69 5.91
CA ASP A 382 -15.39 -13.74 6.36
C ASP A 382 -14.47 -14.35 5.28
N GLU A 383 -14.89 -15.41 4.60
CA GLU A 383 -14.15 -15.99 3.47
C GLU A 383 -13.96 -14.99 2.31
N LEU A 384 -15.03 -14.28 1.97
CA LEU A 384 -15.02 -13.27 0.93
C LEU A 384 -14.10 -12.10 1.29
N LEU A 385 -14.14 -11.62 2.53
CA LEU A 385 -13.23 -10.60 3.03
C LEU A 385 -11.77 -11.08 3.02
N ALA A 386 -11.49 -12.29 3.52
CA ALA A 386 -10.14 -12.84 3.52
C ALA A 386 -9.52 -12.87 2.11
N THR A 387 -10.35 -13.09 1.07
CA THR A 387 -9.91 -13.19 -0.32
C THR A 387 -9.87 -11.83 -1.04
N HIS A 388 -10.89 -10.98 -0.85
CA HIS A 388 -11.13 -9.82 -1.72
C HIS A 388 -10.94 -8.46 -1.05
N LEU A 389 -10.73 -8.39 0.27
CA LEU A 389 -10.65 -7.16 1.05
C LEU A 389 -9.76 -6.09 0.42
N ARG A 390 -8.52 -6.44 0.05
CA ARG A 390 -7.57 -5.50 -0.56
C ARG A 390 -8.10 -4.85 -1.84
N SER A 391 -8.83 -5.61 -2.67
CA SER A 391 -9.40 -5.10 -3.92
C SER A 391 -10.57 -4.15 -3.66
N TRP A 392 -11.35 -4.40 -2.61
CA TRP A 392 -12.48 -3.57 -2.22
C TRP A 392 -12.07 -2.33 -1.42
N GLU A 393 -10.90 -2.36 -0.77
CA GLU A 393 -10.27 -1.20 -0.13
C GLU A 393 -9.62 -0.24 -1.15
N MET A 394 -9.19 -0.74 -2.32
CA MET A 394 -8.45 0.03 -3.32
C MET A 394 -9.10 1.38 -3.71
N PRO A 395 -10.44 1.50 -3.88
CA PRO A 395 -11.09 2.79 -4.19
C PRO A 395 -10.91 3.87 -3.11
N LEU A 396 -10.53 3.51 -1.88
CA LEU A 396 -10.22 4.46 -0.80
C LEU A 396 -8.79 5.01 -0.88
N GLY A 397 -7.92 4.38 -1.66
CA GLY A 397 -6.51 4.73 -1.85
C GLY A 397 -5.56 4.12 -0.81
N GLY A 398 -4.25 4.31 -0.99
CA GLY A 398 -3.19 3.73 -0.16
C GLY A 398 -2.95 4.43 1.19
N HIS A 399 -3.94 5.15 1.72
CA HIS A 399 -3.79 5.94 2.95
C HIS A 399 -4.55 5.35 4.15
N ILE A 400 -5.20 4.21 3.95
CA ILE A 400 -5.83 3.43 5.01
C ILE A 400 -4.96 2.23 5.34
N ASP A 401 -5.03 1.80 6.60
CA ASP A 401 -4.38 0.60 7.06
C ASP A 401 -5.13 -0.63 6.52
N SER A 402 -4.51 -1.34 5.58
CA SER A 402 -5.17 -2.45 4.89
C SER A 402 -5.52 -3.55 5.88
N GLY A 403 -6.76 -4.05 5.82
CA GLY A 403 -7.24 -5.05 6.78
C GLY A 403 -7.97 -4.47 7.98
N ALA A 404 -7.92 -3.16 8.20
CA ALA A 404 -8.62 -2.50 9.31
C ALA A 404 -9.97 -1.90 8.91
N THR A 405 -10.40 -2.09 7.66
CA THR A 405 -11.65 -1.55 7.14
C THR A 405 -12.83 -2.42 7.55
N ARG A 406 -13.87 -1.80 8.13
CA ARG A 406 -15.16 -2.46 8.37
C ARG A 406 -16.09 -2.22 7.19
N PHE A 407 -16.70 -3.30 6.71
CA PHE A 407 -17.68 -3.27 5.63
C PHE A 407 -19.09 -3.50 6.18
N GLU A 408 -20.05 -2.71 5.70
CA GLU A 408 -21.49 -2.93 5.92
C GLU A 408 -22.21 -2.78 4.58
N ARG A 409 -23.17 -3.68 4.32
CA ARG A 409 -24.00 -3.70 3.10
C ARG A 409 -23.15 -3.68 1.81
N GLY A 410 -21.96 -4.27 1.86
CA GLY A 410 -21.00 -4.39 0.77
C GLY A 410 -20.00 -3.25 0.59
N PHE A 411 -20.02 -2.21 1.45
CA PHE A 411 -19.19 -1.01 1.26
C PHE A 411 -18.46 -0.62 2.55
N PRO A 412 -17.32 0.08 2.44
CA PRO A 412 -16.54 0.48 3.60
C PRO A 412 -17.27 1.55 4.41
N VAL A 413 -17.47 1.30 5.70
CA VAL A 413 -18.16 2.22 6.62
C VAL A 413 -17.27 2.73 7.75
N ALA A 414 -16.19 2.02 8.06
CA ALA A 414 -15.19 2.48 9.02
C ALA A 414 -13.80 2.15 8.49
N VAL A 415 -12.88 3.11 8.61
CA VAL A 415 -11.50 2.94 8.18
C VAL A 415 -10.54 3.36 9.29
N ARG A 416 -9.38 2.72 9.34
CA ARG A 416 -8.23 3.20 10.09
C ARG A 416 -7.24 3.82 9.12
N MET A 417 -6.75 5.00 9.43
CA MET A 417 -5.72 5.63 8.60
C MET A 417 -4.39 4.87 8.72
N ALA A 418 -3.60 4.82 7.65
CA ALA A 418 -2.26 4.23 7.67
C ALA A 418 -1.27 5.14 8.40
N LYS A 419 -0.21 4.58 8.98
CA LYS A 419 0.82 5.37 9.66
C LYS A 419 1.54 6.31 8.70
N GLU A 420 1.73 5.87 7.46
CA GLU A 420 2.42 6.57 6.39
C GLU A 420 1.65 7.84 5.96
N ALA A 421 0.33 7.85 6.16
CA ALA A 421 -0.53 9.01 5.91
C ALA A 421 -0.10 10.24 6.74
N ALA A 422 0.56 10.03 7.89
CA ALA A 422 1.12 11.09 8.73
C ALA A 422 2.12 12.01 8.00
N SER A 423 2.86 11.42 7.06
CA SER A 423 3.99 12.08 6.38
C SER A 423 3.63 12.70 5.05
N LEU A 424 2.39 12.49 4.58
CA LEU A 424 1.97 12.83 3.23
C LEU A 424 0.88 13.90 3.24
N ILE A 425 0.83 14.67 2.15
CA ILE A 425 -0.36 15.44 1.80
C ILE A 425 -1.38 14.41 1.32
N LEU A 426 -2.49 14.27 2.04
CA LEU A 426 -3.56 13.38 1.61
C LEU A 426 -4.09 13.86 0.25
N PRO A 427 -4.26 12.95 -0.74
CA PRO A 427 -4.96 13.29 -1.96
C PRO A 427 -6.42 13.62 -1.65
N GLU A 428 -7.06 14.32 -2.58
CA GLU A 428 -8.49 14.59 -2.52
C GLU A 428 -9.27 13.26 -2.34
N PRO A 429 -10.17 13.15 -1.35
CA PRO A 429 -10.90 11.90 -1.13
C PRO A 429 -11.76 11.58 -2.37
N GLY A 430 -11.60 10.37 -2.90
CA GLY A 430 -12.44 9.88 -4.00
C GLY A 430 -13.89 9.61 -3.59
N PRO A 431 -14.81 9.40 -4.55
CA PRO A 431 -16.24 9.20 -4.27
C PRO A 431 -16.57 8.05 -3.31
N ALA A 432 -15.73 7.00 -3.27
CA ALA A 432 -15.89 5.86 -2.37
C ALA A 432 -15.96 6.24 -0.89
N TRP A 433 -15.29 7.34 -0.50
CA TRP A 433 -15.33 7.88 0.86
C TRP A 433 -16.74 8.30 1.31
N SER A 434 -17.68 8.51 0.37
CA SER A 434 -19.07 8.88 0.70
C SER A 434 -19.82 7.80 1.48
N THR A 435 -19.30 6.57 1.48
CA THR A 435 -19.85 5.44 2.27
C THR A 435 -19.24 5.34 3.67
N VAL A 436 -18.11 6.00 3.91
CA VAL A 436 -17.38 5.96 5.19
C VAL A 436 -18.08 6.85 6.21
N ARG A 437 -18.38 6.27 7.38
CA ARG A 437 -19.02 6.95 8.51
C ARG A 437 -18.08 7.17 9.70
N GLU A 438 -17.06 6.33 9.84
CA GLU A 438 -16.10 6.36 10.95
C GLU A 438 -14.66 6.40 10.43
N ILE A 439 -13.87 7.37 10.92
CA ILE A 439 -12.43 7.42 10.66
C ILE A 439 -11.67 7.30 11.98
N ASP A 440 -10.75 6.35 12.03
CA ASP A 440 -9.87 6.12 13.16
C ASP A 440 -8.44 6.59 12.88
N TRP A 441 -7.91 7.45 13.77
CA TRP A 441 -6.68 8.20 13.57
C TRP A 441 -5.46 7.70 14.37
N ALA A 442 -5.56 6.56 15.04
CA ALA A 442 -4.56 6.14 16.05
C ALA A 442 -3.10 6.02 15.60
N THR A 443 -2.84 5.91 14.31
CA THR A 443 -1.52 5.67 13.72
C THR A 443 -0.91 6.92 13.11
N VAL A 444 -1.65 8.04 13.06
CA VAL A 444 -1.26 9.22 12.28
C VAL A 444 -0.70 10.31 13.19
N ALA A 445 0.60 10.62 13.03
CA ALA A 445 1.14 11.89 13.49
C ALA A 445 0.74 12.98 12.48
N TRP A 446 -0.34 13.71 12.77
CA TRP A 446 -1.00 14.59 11.78
C TRP A 446 -0.12 15.74 11.24
N SER A 447 -0.54 16.30 10.10
CA SER A 447 0.00 17.54 9.52
C SER A 447 -1.12 18.59 9.34
N VAL A 448 -0.78 19.88 9.19
CA VAL A 448 -1.74 21.00 9.12
C VAL A 448 -2.72 20.93 7.93
N VAL A 449 -2.50 20.04 6.95
CA VAL A 449 -3.17 20.02 5.63
C VAL A 449 -4.58 19.37 5.65
N HIS A 450 -5.07 18.87 6.80
CA HIS A 450 -6.21 17.96 6.84
C HIS A 450 -7.60 18.61 7.07
N ALA A 451 -7.68 19.88 7.48
CA ALA A 451 -8.99 20.54 7.70
C ALA A 451 -9.78 20.71 6.39
N GLN A 452 -9.10 21.08 5.30
CA GLN A 452 -9.71 21.15 3.97
C GLN A 452 -10.13 19.78 3.45
N TRP A 453 -9.34 18.75 3.79
CA TRP A 453 -9.64 17.37 3.44
C TRP A 453 -10.96 16.94 4.09
N LEU A 454 -11.14 17.12 5.40
CA LEU A 454 -12.39 16.80 6.12
C LEU A 454 -13.62 17.59 5.65
N ALA A 455 -13.43 18.77 5.06
CA ALA A 455 -14.50 19.58 4.48
C ALA A 455 -14.94 19.09 3.09
N HIS A 456 -14.28 18.07 2.53
CA HIS A 456 -14.57 17.58 1.20
C HIS A 456 -15.99 16.95 1.11
N PRO A 457 -16.75 17.17 0.01
CA PRO A 457 -18.10 16.62 -0.14
C PRO A 457 -18.20 15.10 0.01
N HIS A 458 -17.17 14.35 -0.36
CA HIS A 458 -17.14 12.89 -0.20
C HIS A 458 -16.96 12.43 1.26
N LEU A 459 -16.67 13.31 2.21
CA LEU A 459 -16.58 12.97 3.64
C LEU A 459 -17.81 13.42 4.43
N ARG A 460 -18.86 13.90 3.77
CA ARG A 460 -20.12 14.31 4.42
C ARG A 460 -20.80 13.18 5.22
N GLY A 461 -20.47 11.92 4.92
CA GLY A 461 -20.96 10.74 5.65
C GLY A 461 -20.21 10.48 6.96
N VAL A 462 -19.03 11.08 7.14
CA VAL A 462 -18.20 10.88 8.32
C VAL A 462 -18.84 11.58 9.51
N THR A 463 -19.44 10.79 10.38
CA THR A 463 -20.14 11.25 11.59
C THR A 463 -19.33 10.95 12.85
N ARG A 464 -18.38 10.02 12.78
CA ARG A 464 -17.54 9.62 13.90
C ARG A 464 -16.06 9.72 13.59
N MET A 465 -15.31 10.31 14.51
CA MET A 465 -13.85 10.33 14.48
C MET A 465 -13.31 9.69 15.74
N ARG A 466 -12.32 8.80 15.60
CA ARG A 466 -11.76 8.05 16.70
C ARG A 466 -10.28 8.29 16.91
N ARG A 467 -9.86 8.20 18.17
CA ARG A 467 -8.45 8.26 18.61
C ARG A 467 -7.73 9.50 18.05
N VAL A 468 -8.41 10.64 18.10
CA VAL A 468 -7.91 11.93 17.63
C VAL A 468 -7.07 12.59 18.73
N GLU A 469 -5.87 13.06 18.44
CA GLU A 469 -5.09 13.81 19.43
C GLU A 469 -5.73 15.20 19.68
N PRO A 470 -5.80 15.69 20.94
CA PRO A 470 -6.38 17.01 21.25
C PRO A 470 -5.79 18.17 20.45
N TYR A 471 -4.47 18.16 20.24
CA TYR A 471 -3.79 19.16 19.41
C TYR A 471 -4.37 19.24 17.99
N TRP A 472 -4.71 18.10 17.39
CA TRP A 472 -5.24 18.04 16.03
C TRP A 472 -6.72 18.40 15.97
N ALA A 473 -7.52 17.95 16.94
CA ALA A 473 -8.94 18.31 17.04
C ALA A 473 -9.14 19.84 16.98
N ARG A 474 -8.22 20.58 17.59
CA ARG A 474 -8.17 22.05 17.56
C ARG A 474 -7.95 22.66 16.16
N LEU A 475 -7.21 21.97 15.31
CA LEU A 475 -6.74 22.44 14.00
C LEU A 475 -7.64 21.97 12.84
N MET A 476 -8.55 21.02 13.08
CA MET A 476 -9.40 20.37 12.07
C MET A 476 -10.44 21.27 11.39
N GLY A 477 -10.57 22.53 11.79
CA GLY A 477 -11.66 23.39 11.32
C GLY A 477 -12.99 23.00 11.95
N GLN A 478 -14.08 23.12 11.19
CA GLN A 478 -15.44 22.77 11.62
C GLN A 478 -16.00 21.71 10.66
N PRO A 479 -15.67 20.42 10.84
CA PRO A 479 -16.21 19.37 10.00
C PRO A 479 -17.74 19.36 10.14
N PRO A 480 -18.49 19.49 9.03
CA PRO A 480 -19.92 19.75 9.12
C PRO A 480 -20.71 18.54 9.61
N SER A 481 -20.24 17.31 9.40
CA SER A 481 -21.01 16.08 9.67
C SER A 481 -20.65 15.35 10.97
N VAL A 482 -19.53 15.69 11.60
CA VAL A 482 -19.02 14.92 12.76
C VAL A 482 -19.86 15.22 14.00
N SER A 483 -20.55 14.19 14.50
CA SER A 483 -21.37 14.25 15.71
C SER A 483 -20.74 13.57 16.91
N ARG A 484 -19.79 12.66 16.67
CA ARG A 484 -19.09 11.90 17.72
C ARG A 484 -17.58 11.99 17.56
N LEU A 485 -16.89 12.41 18.61
CA LEU A 485 -15.44 12.57 18.63
C LEU A 485 -14.82 11.84 19.82
N GLU A 486 -13.83 10.98 19.55
CA GLU A 486 -13.00 10.35 20.57
C GLU A 486 -11.61 11.01 20.58
N LEU A 487 -11.28 11.71 21.65
CA LEU A 487 -9.96 12.28 21.89
C LEU A 487 -9.08 11.29 22.64
N TRP A 488 -7.81 11.19 22.23
CA TRP A 488 -6.82 10.33 22.87
C TRP A 488 -5.66 11.14 23.44
N GLY A 489 -5.44 11.00 24.75
CA GLY A 489 -4.42 11.74 25.50
C GLY A 489 -5.00 12.89 26.31
N SER A 490 -4.16 13.47 27.18
CA SER A 490 -4.56 14.55 28.06
C SER A 490 -4.50 15.90 27.37
N VAL A 491 -5.58 16.67 27.42
CA VAL A 491 -5.61 18.05 26.92
C VAL A 491 -4.73 18.93 27.80
N ALA A 492 -4.93 18.85 29.12
CA ALA A 492 -4.23 19.65 30.13
C ALA A 492 -2.71 19.42 30.11
N ALA A 493 -2.25 18.17 30.00
CA ALA A 493 -0.82 17.88 29.88
C ALA A 493 -0.19 18.53 28.63
N GLN A 494 -0.96 18.65 27.54
CA GLN A 494 -0.50 19.33 26.33
C GLN A 494 -0.58 20.86 26.45
N VAL A 495 -1.51 21.43 27.22
CA VAL A 495 -1.57 22.89 27.52
C VAL A 495 -0.26 23.39 28.10
N PHE A 496 0.38 22.64 29.00
CA PHE A 496 1.68 23.01 29.56
C PHE A 496 2.79 23.14 28.50
N ARG A 497 2.71 22.37 27.41
CA ARG A 497 3.65 22.44 26.29
C ARG A 497 3.23 23.50 25.27
N THR A 498 1.94 23.76 25.15
CA THR A 498 1.36 24.65 24.15
C THR A 498 0.17 25.36 24.77
N PRO A 499 0.36 26.54 25.41
CA PRO A 499 -0.70 27.25 26.16
C PRO A 499 -1.98 27.51 25.34
N ALA A 500 -1.81 27.58 24.03
CA ALA A 500 -2.87 27.73 23.06
C ALA A 500 -3.89 26.57 23.08
N LEU A 501 -3.59 25.39 23.65
CA LEU A 501 -4.53 24.27 23.78
C LEU A 501 -5.62 24.46 24.85
N GLY A 502 -5.54 25.51 25.67
CA GLY A 502 -6.59 25.82 26.63
C GLY A 502 -7.95 26.11 25.99
N ASP A 503 -7.97 26.44 24.69
CA ASP A 503 -9.20 26.74 23.92
C ASP A 503 -9.78 25.52 23.17
N VAL A 504 -9.21 24.30 23.31
CA VAL A 504 -9.61 23.11 22.52
C VAL A 504 -11.12 22.89 22.57
N PHE A 505 -11.71 22.88 23.76
CA PHE A 505 -13.14 22.65 23.92
C PHE A 505 -14.00 23.79 23.36
N ASP A 506 -13.55 25.05 23.48
CA ASP A 506 -14.26 26.18 22.87
C ASP A 506 -14.20 26.14 21.34
N ARG A 507 -13.11 25.64 20.74
CA ARG A 507 -13.06 25.39 19.30
C ARG A 507 -13.97 24.25 18.88
N LEU A 508 -14.01 23.17 19.64
CA LEU A 508 -14.92 22.05 19.42
C LEU A 508 -16.39 22.49 19.58
N ALA A 509 -16.68 23.48 20.44
CA ALA A 509 -18.02 24.06 20.55
C ALA A 509 -18.50 24.70 19.24
N LEU A 510 -17.58 25.11 18.36
CA LEU A 510 -17.91 25.63 17.03
C LEU A 510 -18.31 24.54 16.03
N TRP A 511 -18.12 23.27 16.35
CA TRP A 511 -18.52 22.17 15.45
C TRP A 511 -20.04 22.06 15.46
N PRO A 512 -20.72 22.20 14.31
CA PRO A 512 -22.17 22.39 14.29
C PRO A 512 -22.91 21.19 14.86
N ASN A 513 -22.44 19.97 14.58
CA ASN A 513 -23.15 18.73 14.89
C ASN A 513 -22.55 17.91 16.03
N LEU A 514 -21.48 18.37 16.69
CA LEU A 514 -20.82 17.63 17.77
C LEU A 514 -21.72 17.56 19.01
N THR A 515 -22.28 16.38 19.28
CA THR A 515 -23.15 16.12 20.44
C THR A 515 -22.57 15.05 21.38
N TRP A 516 -21.59 14.26 20.93
CA TRP A 516 -20.91 13.25 21.74
C TRP A 516 -19.40 13.44 21.73
N LEU A 517 -18.81 13.61 22.91
CA LEU A 517 -17.37 13.64 23.13
C LEU A 517 -16.91 12.50 24.05
N GLU A 518 -15.86 11.79 23.66
CA GLU A 518 -15.18 10.77 24.47
C GLU A 518 -13.73 11.20 24.73
N LEU A 519 -13.28 11.18 25.98
CA LEU A 519 -11.90 11.45 26.37
C LEU A 519 -11.25 10.16 26.88
N HIS A 520 -10.27 9.65 26.14
CA HIS A 520 -9.45 8.51 26.55
C HIS A 520 -8.12 8.97 27.13
N ALA A 521 -7.78 8.44 28.31
CA ALA A 521 -6.67 8.91 29.13
C ALA A 521 -6.83 10.37 29.61
N GLY A 522 -8.08 10.76 29.89
CA GLY A 522 -8.39 12.08 30.44
C GLY A 522 -8.00 12.18 31.91
N HIS A 523 -7.43 13.32 32.30
CA HIS A 523 -7.27 13.69 33.69
C HIS A 523 -8.51 14.45 34.19
N GLU A 524 -8.67 14.58 35.50
CA GLU A 524 -9.74 15.39 36.10
C GLU A 524 -9.73 16.85 35.61
N GLU A 525 -8.55 17.39 35.28
CA GLU A 525 -8.39 18.71 34.67
C GLU A 525 -9.08 18.81 33.30
N ASP A 526 -9.02 17.75 32.48
CA ASP A 526 -9.65 17.71 31.15
C ASP A 526 -11.18 17.75 31.27
N VAL A 527 -11.71 17.06 32.28
CA VAL A 527 -13.15 17.08 32.63
C VAL A 527 -13.55 18.49 33.06
N SER A 528 -12.73 19.14 33.90
CA SER A 528 -13.00 20.50 34.40
C SER A 528 -12.98 21.52 33.26
N LEU A 529 -12.00 21.44 32.37
CA LEU A 529 -11.88 22.27 31.18
C LEU A 529 -13.09 22.08 30.24
N CYS A 530 -13.54 20.84 30.03
CA CYS A 530 -14.72 20.58 29.21
C CYS A 530 -15.99 21.14 29.88
N ALA A 531 -16.19 20.85 31.17
CA ALA A 531 -17.37 21.24 31.94
C ALA A 531 -17.55 22.77 32.06
N THR A 532 -16.45 23.52 32.01
CA THR A 532 -16.45 24.99 32.07
C THR A 532 -16.51 25.66 30.69
N SER A 533 -16.34 24.90 29.61
CA SER A 533 -16.38 25.40 28.24
C SER A 533 -17.81 25.57 27.72
N THR A 534 -17.92 26.30 26.60
CA THR A 534 -19.20 26.42 25.88
C THR A 534 -19.71 25.10 25.29
N LEU A 535 -18.80 24.13 25.04
CA LEU A 535 -19.14 22.82 24.48
C LEU A 535 -20.03 22.01 25.42
N ALA A 536 -19.84 22.09 26.74
CA ALA A 536 -20.61 21.30 27.71
C ALA A 536 -22.13 21.47 27.55
N THR A 537 -22.58 22.66 27.14
CA THR A 537 -24.00 22.96 26.94
C THR A 537 -24.61 22.31 25.69
N LYS A 538 -23.76 21.88 24.74
CA LYS A 538 -24.17 21.24 23.48
C LYS A 538 -24.13 19.73 23.53
N LEU A 539 -23.38 19.14 24.47
CA LEU A 539 -23.17 17.70 24.52
C LEU A 539 -24.42 16.99 25.04
N GLU A 540 -24.93 16.05 24.26
CA GLU A 540 -25.91 15.05 24.69
C GLU A 540 -25.25 13.97 25.53
N ARG A 541 -23.97 13.69 25.24
CA ARG A 541 -23.17 12.70 25.95
C ARG A 541 -21.70 13.11 26.04
N PHE A 542 -21.13 12.95 27.24
CA PHE A 542 -19.70 13.10 27.47
C PHE A 542 -19.20 11.88 28.23
N ASP A 543 -18.23 11.16 27.67
CA ASP A 543 -17.55 10.07 28.37
C ASP A 543 -16.09 10.47 28.62
N ALA A 544 -15.56 10.21 29.79
CA ALA A 544 -14.15 10.36 30.10
C ALA A 544 -13.66 9.12 30.83
N THR A 545 -12.52 8.58 30.41
CA THR A 545 -11.97 7.35 30.97
C THR A 545 -10.49 7.52 31.28
N LEU A 546 -10.11 7.21 32.52
CA LEU A 546 -8.74 6.97 32.92
C LEU A 546 -8.54 5.46 33.12
N PRO A 547 -7.94 4.74 32.16
CA PRO A 547 -7.91 3.28 32.16
C PRO A 547 -7.39 2.68 33.47
N GLY A 548 -8.16 1.74 34.04
CA GLY A 548 -7.83 1.07 35.30
C GLY A 548 -8.08 1.91 36.57
N VAL A 549 -8.53 3.15 36.43
CA VAL A 549 -8.79 4.06 37.56
C VAL A 549 -10.29 4.36 37.64
N TRP A 550 -10.83 5.11 36.69
CA TRP A 550 -12.24 5.50 36.69
C TRP A 550 -12.80 5.70 35.28
N MET A 551 -14.12 5.68 35.17
CA MET A 551 -14.89 6.05 34.00
C MET A 551 -16.03 6.98 34.43
N LEU A 552 -16.17 8.11 33.74
CA LEU A 552 -17.22 9.10 33.93
C LEU A 552 -18.08 9.12 32.67
N THR A 553 -19.39 8.99 32.82
CA THR A 553 -20.38 9.21 31.76
C THR A 553 -21.33 10.30 32.21
N VAL A 554 -21.50 11.31 31.38
CA VAL A 554 -22.40 12.44 31.60
C VAL A 554 -23.45 12.45 30.49
N ARG A 555 -24.72 12.61 30.88
CA ARG A 555 -25.89 12.72 30.01
C ARG A 555 -26.77 13.87 30.52
N PRO A 556 -26.51 15.12 30.11
CA PRO A 556 -27.13 16.31 30.73
C PRO A 556 -28.68 16.31 30.73
N GLY A 557 -29.31 15.61 29.77
CA GLY A 557 -30.77 15.46 29.68
C GLY A 557 -31.40 14.44 30.65
N ASP A 558 -30.61 13.56 31.26
CA ASP A 558 -31.13 12.48 32.12
C ASP A 558 -31.47 12.97 33.53
N LYS A 559 -32.35 12.24 34.23
CA LYS A 559 -32.65 12.48 35.66
C LYS A 559 -31.41 12.35 36.54
N VAL A 560 -30.52 11.45 36.17
CA VAL A 560 -29.21 11.22 36.80
C VAL A 560 -28.15 11.55 35.75
N PRO A 561 -27.81 12.84 35.59
CA PRO A 561 -26.97 13.29 34.49
C PRO A 561 -25.52 12.84 34.59
N ILE A 562 -25.06 12.36 35.75
CA ILE A 562 -23.66 11.98 35.96
C ILE A 562 -23.59 10.56 36.54
N GLU A 563 -22.88 9.68 35.86
CA GLU A 563 -22.56 8.33 36.29
C GLU A 563 -21.03 8.15 36.36
N VAL A 564 -20.50 7.76 37.51
CA VAL A 564 -19.07 7.51 37.73
C VAL A 564 -18.88 6.05 38.13
N THR A 565 -17.96 5.36 37.46
CA THR A 565 -17.52 4.01 37.80
C THR A 565 -16.07 4.04 38.28
N LEU A 566 -15.83 3.58 39.51
CA LEU A 566 -14.51 3.46 40.12
C LEU A 566 -13.99 2.02 39.97
N ALA A 567 -12.87 1.87 39.27
CA ALA A 567 -12.29 0.57 38.95
C ALA A 567 -11.22 0.12 39.96
N SER A 568 -10.57 1.05 40.68
CA SER A 568 -9.52 0.71 41.65
C SER A 568 -9.52 1.62 42.88
N ALA A 569 -8.93 1.16 43.99
CA ALA A 569 -8.81 1.96 45.21
C ALA A 569 -8.00 3.25 45.03
N ARG A 570 -7.06 3.28 44.07
CA ARG A 570 -6.31 4.50 43.68
C ARG A 570 -7.21 5.58 43.08
N ALA A 571 -8.36 5.19 42.54
CA ALA A 571 -9.32 6.13 41.99
C ALA A 571 -9.89 7.08 43.05
N VAL A 572 -9.91 6.68 44.33
CA VAL A 572 -10.46 7.51 45.43
C VAL A 572 -9.73 8.85 45.55
N GLU A 573 -8.43 8.90 45.25
CA GLU A 573 -7.62 10.13 45.35
C GLU A 573 -8.00 11.16 44.28
N SER A 574 -8.26 10.72 43.04
CA SER A 574 -8.70 11.58 41.92
C SER A 574 -10.23 11.72 41.82
N PHE A 575 -10.97 10.91 42.56
CA PHE A 575 -12.43 10.90 42.50
C PHE A 575 -13.03 12.24 42.90
N TRP A 576 -12.46 12.93 43.89
CA TRP A 576 -12.98 14.20 44.37
C TRP A 576 -12.73 15.34 43.39
N GLY A 577 -11.53 15.41 42.81
CA GLY A 577 -11.23 16.34 41.73
C GLY A 577 -12.16 16.12 40.55
N LEU A 578 -12.37 14.86 40.17
CA LEU A 578 -13.30 14.46 39.13
C LEU A 578 -14.75 14.86 39.43
N LEU A 579 -15.27 14.64 40.64
CA LEU A 579 -16.63 15.03 41.00
C LEU A 579 -16.80 16.55 41.00
N SER A 580 -15.82 17.28 41.53
CA SER A 580 -15.85 18.75 41.51
C SER A 580 -15.81 19.29 40.08
N ALA A 581 -15.07 18.64 39.18
CA ALA A 581 -15.05 18.98 37.76
C ALA A 581 -16.40 18.67 37.10
N ALA A 582 -17.00 17.52 37.40
CA ALA A 582 -18.27 17.09 36.82
C ALA A 582 -19.46 17.98 37.19
N GLU A 583 -19.39 18.76 38.27
CA GLU A 583 -20.43 19.72 38.66
C GLU A 583 -20.78 20.73 37.56
N GLY A 584 -19.84 21.07 36.67
CA GLY A 584 -20.10 21.97 35.55
C GLY A 584 -21.12 21.43 34.56
N PHE A 585 -21.34 20.11 34.52
CA PHE A 585 -22.37 19.48 33.70
C PHE A 585 -23.75 19.43 34.39
N GLY A 586 -23.83 19.72 35.69
CA GLY A 586 -25.08 19.77 36.45
C GLY A 586 -24.99 19.15 37.83
N LYS A 587 -26.00 19.44 38.66
CA LYS A 587 -26.05 19.06 40.08
C LYS A 587 -27.25 18.19 40.46
N ARG A 588 -28.03 17.72 39.47
CA ARG A 588 -29.34 17.08 39.69
C ARG A 588 -29.26 15.67 40.26
N GLY A 589 -28.31 14.87 39.78
CA GLY A 589 -28.20 13.47 40.18
C GLY A 589 -26.83 12.90 39.84
N LEU A 590 -26.28 12.14 40.78
CA LEU A 590 -25.01 11.45 40.66
C LEU A 590 -25.23 9.96 40.94
N ARG A 591 -24.77 9.08 40.06
CA ARG A 591 -24.69 7.64 40.32
C ARG A 591 -23.24 7.22 40.43
N VAL A 592 -22.87 6.59 41.55
CA VAL A 592 -21.52 6.08 41.79
C VAL A 592 -21.56 4.55 41.80
N ARG A 593 -20.81 3.95 40.88
CA ARG A 593 -20.58 2.51 40.79
C ARG A 593 -19.18 2.19 41.29
N CYS A 594 -19.07 1.23 42.21
CA CYS A 594 -17.79 0.82 42.77
C CYS A 594 -17.50 -0.65 42.42
N HIS A 595 -16.30 -0.93 41.92
CA HIS A 595 -15.76 -2.29 41.90
C HIS A 595 -15.46 -2.79 43.32
N ARG A 596 -15.44 -4.13 43.51
CA ARG A 596 -15.31 -4.81 44.81
C ARG A 596 -14.12 -4.35 45.64
N ASP A 597 -13.03 -3.94 44.99
CA ASP A 597 -11.79 -3.55 45.64
C ASP A 597 -11.79 -2.10 46.16
N VAL A 598 -12.88 -1.36 45.94
CA VAL A 598 -13.04 0.02 46.41
C VAL A 598 -13.85 0.02 47.71
N ASP A 599 -13.20 0.39 48.81
CA ASP A 599 -13.84 0.47 50.12
C ASP A 599 -14.92 1.58 50.16
N ALA A 600 -16.18 1.16 50.08
CA ALA A 600 -17.33 2.05 50.14
C ALA A 600 -17.43 2.80 51.48
N ALA A 601 -16.86 2.27 52.57
CA ALA A 601 -16.83 2.98 53.86
C ALA A 601 -15.90 4.20 53.78
N ARG A 602 -14.75 4.04 53.12
CA ARG A 602 -13.79 5.13 52.88
C ARG A 602 -14.38 6.23 51.99
N LEU A 603 -15.16 5.86 50.96
CA LEU A 603 -15.88 6.83 50.13
C LEU A 603 -17.03 7.54 50.87
N ASN A 604 -17.67 6.87 51.82
CA ASN A 604 -18.76 7.44 52.63
C ASN A 604 -18.26 8.42 53.70
N ALA A 605 -17.00 8.30 54.15
CA ALA A 605 -16.43 9.23 55.12
C ALA A 605 -16.39 10.67 54.59
N ASP A 606 -16.31 10.85 53.27
CA ASP A 606 -16.18 12.13 52.58
C ASP A 606 -17.48 12.57 51.88
N ARG A 607 -18.64 12.22 52.46
CA ARG A 607 -19.98 12.61 51.94
C ARG A 607 -20.16 14.11 51.68
N TRP A 608 -19.38 14.97 52.34
CA TRP A 608 -19.54 16.42 52.22
C TRP A 608 -19.33 16.92 50.79
N SER A 609 -18.40 16.34 50.03
CA SER A 609 -18.16 16.72 48.62
C SER A 609 -19.35 16.38 47.71
N MET A 610 -20.13 15.35 48.05
CA MET A 610 -21.32 14.95 47.32
C MET A 610 -22.59 15.73 47.69
N SER A 611 -22.56 16.53 48.77
CA SER A 611 -23.70 17.35 49.21
C SER A 611 -24.16 18.37 48.17
N ARG A 612 -23.31 18.63 47.16
CA ARG A 612 -23.59 19.52 46.04
C ARG A 612 -24.52 18.91 45.00
N PHE A 613 -24.73 17.58 45.02
CA PHE A 613 -25.70 16.88 44.17
C PHE A 613 -27.01 16.69 44.93
N SER A 614 -28.15 16.98 44.29
CA SER A 614 -29.45 16.83 44.93
C SER A 614 -29.89 15.38 45.16
N HIS A 615 -29.29 14.44 44.43
CA HIS A 615 -29.58 13.01 44.54
C HIS A 615 -28.30 12.22 44.28
N VAL A 616 -28.00 11.23 45.12
CA VAL A 616 -26.81 10.38 44.99
C VAL A 616 -27.21 8.91 45.10
N GLU A 617 -27.00 8.14 44.04
CA GLU A 617 -27.24 6.70 43.98
C GLU A 617 -25.94 5.93 44.09
N TRP A 618 -25.88 5.00 45.04
CA TRP A 618 -24.75 4.09 45.20
C TRP A 618 -25.11 2.71 44.68
N VAL A 619 -24.32 2.19 43.73
CA VAL A 619 -24.53 0.87 43.16
C VAL A 619 -23.27 0.04 43.38
N SER A 620 -23.39 -1.00 44.21
CA SER A 620 -22.34 -2.00 44.38
C SER A 620 -22.41 -3.01 43.24
N MET A 621 -21.37 -3.09 42.41
CA MET A 621 -21.27 -4.06 41.31
C MET A 621 -21.26 -5.52 41.80
N SER A 622 -21.04 -5.73 43.09
CA SER A 622 -21.04 -7.04 43.74
C SER A 622 -22.39 -7.74 43.73
N ALA A 623 -23.49 -6.98 43.62
CA ALA A 623 -24.86 -7.46 43.78
C ALA A 623 -25.58 -7.78 42.46
N LEU A 624 -24.89 -7.64 41.31
CA LEU A 624 -25.42 -7.85 39.96
C LEU A 624 -24.95 -9.16 39.30
N ARG A 625 -24.31 -10.05 40.08
CA ARG A 625 -24.08 -11.46 39.75
C ARG A 625 -24.83 -12.31 40.74
#